data_AF-A0A6L8LVN9-F1
#
_entry.id   AF-A0A6L8LVN9-F1
#
_cell.length_a   1.000
_cell.length_b   1.000
_cell.length_c   1.000
_cell.angle_alpha   90.00
_cell.angle_beta   90.00
_cell.angle_gamma   90.00
#
_symmetry.space_group_name_H-M   'P 1'
#
loop_
_entity.id
_entity.type
_entity.pdbx_description
1 polymer ?
#
loop_
_entity_poly.entity_id
_entity_poly.type
_entity_poly.pdbx_seq_one_letter_code
_entity_poly.pdbx_strand_id
1 'polypeptide(L)'
;MQQHSPLFTKVKQAKANKEQESHLLGVLTKAHIESLSRVNTNQESVTAMWQALNTNLGEQHAKRFKYQEHTMLYLVTYVWLYLQGYLKMDFSLANEYAQTTANTLDELSSLNIDETRTQLMASFYLGLKNTPKTSKTHTVMHWLKRYFR
;
A
#
# COMPACT_ATOMS: atom_id res chain seq x y z
N MET A 1 12.53 6.37 1.70
CA MET A 1 11.77 7.62 1.88
C MET A 1 12.40 8.83 1.15
N GLN A 2 13.71 9.10 1.26
CA GLN A 2 14.35 10.24 0.58
C GLN A 2 14.28 10.19 -0.96
N GLN A 3 14.24 9.00 -1.56
CA GLN A 3 14.32 8.80 -3.01
C GLN A 3 13.11 9.32 -3.81
N HIS A 4 11.94 9.49 -3.17
CA HIS A 4 10.72 9.97 -3.83
C HIS A 4 10.38 11.44 -3.51
N SER A 5 11.17 12.09 -2.64
CA SER A 5 10.97 13.50 -2.25
C SER A 5 11.05 14.48 -3.45
N PRO A 6 12.00 14.34 -4.40
CA PRO A 6 12.06 15.23 -5.56
C PRO A 6 10.87 15.07 -6.51
N LEU A 7 10.34 13.84 -6.60
CA LEU A 7 9.21 13.49 -7.46
C LEU A 7 7.90 14.07 -6.90
N PHE A 8 7.73 14.00 -5.57
CA PHE A 8 6.63 14.65 -4.88
C PHE A 8 6.64 16.18 -5.05
N THR A 9 7.80 16.82 -4.93
CA THR A 9 7.93 18.28 -5.14
C THR A 9 7.59 18.69 -6.58
N LYS A 10 8.06 17.92 -7.59
CA LYS A 10 7.72 18.17 -9.00
C LYS A 10 6.22 18.04 -9.28
N VAL A 11 5.58 17.00 -8.73
CA VAL A 11 4.13 16.77 -8.92
C VAL A 11 3.31 17.88 -8.23
N LYS A 12 3.75 18.34 -7.05
CA LYS A 12 3.14 19.46 -6.32
C LYS A 12 3.18 20.77 -7.12
N GLN A 13 4.27 21.05 -7.83
CA GLN A 13 4.43 22.25 -8.65
C GLN A 13 3.62 22.19 -9.96
N ALA A 14 3.46 21.01 -10.56
CA ALA A 14 2.77 20.84 -11.84
C ALA A 14 1.22 20.87 -11.76
N LYS A 15 0.64 20.61 -10.58
CA LYS A 15 -0.82 20.52 -10.38
C LYS A 15 -1.26 21.22 -9.08
N ALA A 16 -1.04 22.52 -9.01
CA ALA A 16 -1.31 23.35 -7.82
C ALA A 16 -2.77 23.31 -7.30
N ASN A 17 -3.73 22.81 -8.08
CA ASN A 17 -5.17 22.77 -7.76
C ASN A 17 -5.73 21.39 -7.37
N LYS A 18 -4.88 20.37 -7.15
CA LYS A 18 -5.34 19.06 -6.62
C LYS A 18 -4.96 18.92 -5.14
N GLU A 19 -5.89 18.36 -4.37
CA GLU A 19 -5.73 18.03 -2.94
C GLU A 19 -4.46 17.18 -2.75
N GLN A 20 -3.63 17.49 -1.75
CA GLN A 20 -2.27 16.92 -1.58
C GLN A 20 -2.27 15.39 -1.55
N GLU A 21 -3.37 14.79 -1.11
CA GLU A 21 -3.62 13.36 -1.05
C GLU A 21 -3.64 12.71 -2.45
N SER A 22 -4.11 13.42 -3.48
CA SER A 22 -4.08 12.93 -4.87
C SER A 22 -2.66 12.80 -5.42
N HIS A 23 -1.76 13.71 -5.03
CA HIS A 23 -0.34 13.62 -5.39
C HIS A 23 0.36 12.49 -4.65
N LEU A 24 0.07 12.35 -3.35
CA LEU A 24 0.61 11.25 -2.56
C LEU A 24 0.15 9.89 -3.11
N LEU A 25 -1.12 9.78 -3.52
CA LEU A 25 -1.64 8.57 -4.16
C LEU A 25 -0.87 8.24 -5.43
N GLY A 26 -0.64 9.22 -6.30
CA GLY A 26 0.15 9.00 -7.52
C GLY A 26 1.58 8.50 -7.25
N VAL A 27 2.24 9.05 -6.23
CA VAL A 27 3.59 8.62 -5.83
C VAL A 27 3.56 7.20 -5.26
N LEU A 28 2.62 6.89 -4.38
CA LEU A 28 2.50 5.56 -3.77
C LEU A 28 2.09 4.49 -4.78
N THR A 29 1.20 4.80 -5.73
CA THR A 29 0.86 3.88 -6.82
C THR A 29 2.09 3.54 -7.66
N LYS A 30 2.90 4.55 -8.01
CA LYS A 30 4.15 4.31 -8.74
C LYS A 30 5.12 3.45 -7.92
N ALA A 31 5.33 3.78 -6.65
CA ALA A 31 6.22 3.04 -5.77
C ALA A 31 5.77 1.58 -5.60
N HIS A 32 4.45 1.33 -5.48
CA HIS A 32 3.89 -0.01 -5.40
C HIS A 32 4.18 -0.81 -6.68
N ILE A 33 3.90 -0.25 -7.86
CA ILE A 33 4.16 -0.91 -9.15
C ILE A 33 5.66 -1.21 -9.32
N GLU A 34 6.53 -0.25 -9.01
CA GLU A 34 7.98 -0.46 -9.11
C GLU A 34 8.48 -1.53 -8.13
N SER A 35 7.99 -1.53 -6.90
CA SER A 35 8.38 -2.53 -5.89
C SER A 35 7.87 -3.92 -6.26
N LEU A 36 6.64 -4.03 -6.76
CA LEU A 36 6.07 -5.30 -7.20
C LEU A 36 6.84 -5.85 -8.39
N SER A 37 7.15 -5.01 -9.38
CA SER A 37 7.99 -5.38 -10.52
C SER A 37 9.38 -5.86 -10.07
N ARG A 38 10.02 -5.18 -9.11
CA ARG A 38 11.34 -5.59 -8.61
C ARG A 38 11.32 -6.97 -7.96
N VAL A 39 10.29 -7.26 -7.16
CA VAL A 39 10.16 -8.58 -6.52
C VAL A 39 9.94 -9.65 -7.58
N ASN A 40 9.01 -9.44 -8.52
CA ASN A 40 8.73 -10.40 -9.59
C ASN A 40 9.95 -10.65 -10.49
N THR A 41 10.67 -9.60 -10.91
CA THR A 41 11.85 -9.75 -11.78
C THR A 41 12.97 -10.53 -11.11
N ASN A 42 13.14 -10.39 -9.79
CA ASN A 42 14.23 -11.02 -9.06
C ASN A 42 13.85 -12.37 -8.43
N GLN A 43 12.59 -12.80 -8.57
CA GLN A 43 12.04 -13.94 -7.86
C GLN A 43 12.86 -15.22 -8.08
N GLU A 44 13.12 -15.59 -9.33
CA GLU A 44 13.90 -16.80 -9.66
C GLU A 44 15.31 -16.76 -9.07
N SER A 45 15.97 -15.60 -9.16
CA SER A 45 17.32 -15.41 -8.63
C SER A 45 17.35 -15.52 -7.11
N VAL A 46 16.35 -14.98 -6.43
CA VAL A 46 16.22 -15.05 -4.98
C VAL A 46 15.92 -16.48 -4.53
N THR A 47 15.04 -17.20 -5.21
CA THR A 47 14.75 -18.61 -4.93
C THR A 47 15.98 -19.49 -5.11
N ALA A 48 16.72 -19.32 -6.22
CA ALA A 48 17.96 -20.06 -6.45
C ALA A 48 19.02 -19.77 -5.38
N MET A 49 19.14 -18.51 -4.96
CA MET A 49 20.03 -18.10 -3.88
C MET A 49 19.61 -18.74 -2.54
N TRP A 50 18.32 -18.75 -2.19
CA TRP A 50 17.83 -19.41 -0.98
C TRP A 50 18.11 -20.91 -0.97
N GLN A 51 17.92 -21.58 -2.11
CA GLN A 51 18.26 -23.00 -2.26
C GLN A 51 19.76 -23.23 -2.04
N ALA A 52 20.61 -22.45 -2.70
CA ALA A 52 22.05 -22.54 -2.53
C ALA A 52 22.50 -22.29 -1.08
N LEU A 53 21.91 -21.29 -0.40
CA LEU A 53 22.20 -20.99 1.01
C LEU A 53 21.78 -22.14 1.93
N ASN A 54 20.58 -22.69 1.75
CA ASN A 54 20.10 -23.83 2.54
C ASN A 54 20.96 -25.08 2.33
N THR A 55 21.37 -25.35 1.08
CA THR A 55 22.22 -26.50 0.76
C THR A 55 23.63 -26.38 1.34
N ASN A 56 24.23 -25.18 1.35
CA ASN A 56 25.64 -25.01 1.70
C ASN A 56 25.89 -24.56 3.15
N LEU A 57 24.97 -23.82 3.77
CA LEU A 57 25.17 -23.22 5.10
C LEU A 57 24.26 -23.82 6.19
N GLY A 58 23.34 -24.70 5.81
CA GLY A 58 22.31 -25.24 6.69
C GLY A 58 21.23 -24.21 7.07
N GLU A 59 20.05 -24.69 7.47
CA GLU A 59 18.89 -23.84 7.78
C GLU A 59 19.18 -22.72 8.79
N GLN A 60 20.10 -22.97 9.74
CA GLN A 60 20.36 -22.09 10.87
C GLN A 60 21.02 -20.75 10.44
N HIS A 61 21.80 -20.76 9.36
CA HIS A 61 22.46 -19.58 8.81
C HIS A 61 21.71 -18.96 7.64
N ALA A 62 21.01 -19.77 6.84
CA ALA A 62 20.21 -19.29 5.72
C ALA A 62 19.10 -18.32 6.17
N LYS A 63 18.43 -18.59 7.30
CA LYS A 63 17.37 -17.72 7.88
C LYS A 63 17.85 -16.30 8.24
N ARG A 64 19.16 -16.04 8.28
CA ARG A 64 19.71 -14.69 8.53
C ARG A 64 19.70 -13.82 7.27
N PHE A 65 19.59 -14.41 6.10
CA PHE A 65 19.49 -13.66 4.86
C PHE A 65 18.08 -13.07 4.74
N LYS A 66 17.97 -11.75 4.71
CA LYS A 66 16.68 -11.06 4.53
C LYS A 66 16.65 -10.40 3.17
N TYR A 67 15.70 -10.81 2.33
CA TYR A 67 15.47 -10.14 1.06
C TYR A 67 14.77 -8.79 1.31
N GLN A 68 15.49 -7.69 1.09
CA GLN A 68 15.04 -6.35 1.47
C GLN A 68 13.87 -5.83 0.62
N GLU A 69 13.80 -6.21 -0.66
CA GLU A 69 12.74 -5.78 -1.57
C GLU A 69 11.37 -6.34 -1.15
N HIS A 70 11.33 -7.48 -0.46
CA HIS A 70 10.12 -8.02 0.18
C HIS A 70 9.56 -7.09 1.24
N THR A 71 10.43 -6.63 2.15
CA THR A 71 10.02 -5.71 3.21
C THR A 71 9.56 -4.38 2.62
N MET A 72 10.20 -3.92 1.54
CA MET A 72 9.79 -2.71 0.84
C MET A 72 8.41 -2.87 0.19
N LEU A 73 8.16 -3.97 -0.53
CA LEU A 73 6.87 -4.23 -1.16
C LEU A 73 5.74 -4.24 -0.12
N TYR A 74 5.92 -4.97 0.98
CA TYR A 74 4.94 -5.00 2.06
C TYR A 74 4.66 -3.59 2.60
N LEU A 75 5.70 -2.83 2.96
CA LEU A 75 5.56 -1.50 3.54
C LEU A 75 4.88 -0.51 2.59
N VAL A 76 5.27 -0.52 1.31
CA VAL A 76 4.70 0.38 0.30
C VAL A 76 3.23 0.04 0.07
N THR A 77 2.88 -1.24 -0.07
CA THR A 77 1.48 -1.67 -0.22
C THR A 77 0.66 -1.30 1.01
N TYR A 78 1.20 -1.48 2.22
CA TYR A 78 0.51 -1.14 3.46
C TYR A 78 0.13 0.36 3.52
N VAL A 79 1.09 1.25 3.24
CA VAL A 79 0.86 2.71 3.26
C VAL A 79 -0.02 3.15 2.10
N TRP A 80 0.11 2.52 0.93
CA TRP A 80 -0.73 2.79 -0.22
C TRP A 80 -2.20 2.43 0.03
N LEU A 81 -2.47 1.24 0.57
CA LEU A 81 -3.82 0.81 0.93
C LEU A 81 -4.44 1.67 2.03
N TYR A 82 -3.64 2.12 3.01
CA TYR A 82 -4.08 3.11 3.98
C TYR A 82 -4.63 4.37 3.29
N LEU A 83 -3.86 4.93 2.35
CA LEU A 83 -4.26 6.14 1.65
C LEU A 83 -5.50 5.91 0.77
N GLN A 84 -5.60 4.75 0.11
CA GLN A 84 -6.79 4.38 -0.65
C GLN A 84 -8.04 4.34 0.25
N GLY A 85 -7.93 3.74 1.44
CA GLY A 85 -9.00 3.71 2.43
C GLY A 85 -9.37 5.11 2.91
N TYR A 86 -8.36 5.94 3.21
CA TYR A 86 -8.55 7.34 3.59
C TYR A 86 -9.31 8.13 2.53
N LEU A 87 -9.00 7.89 1.26
CA LEU A 87 -9.66 8.51 0.10
C LEU A 87 -11.00 7.86 -0.27
N LYS A 88 -11.47 6.85 0.49
CA LYS A 88 -12.71 6.09 0.22
C LYS A 88 -12.74 5.51 -1.20
N MET A 89 -11.61 4.98 -1.66
CA MET A 89 -11.53 4.25 -2.92
C MET A 89 -12.24 2.90 -2.84
N ASP A 90 -12.42 2.25 -3.99
CA ASP A 90 -13.14 0.98 -4.09
C ASP A 90 -12.46 -0.14 -3.30
N PHE A 91 -13.23 -0.77 -2.42
CA PHE A 91 -12.75 -1.85 -1.54
C PHE A 91 -12.37 -3.11 -2.33
N SER A 92 -13.13 -3.47 -3.36
CA SER A 92 -12.90 -4.71 -4.12
C SER A 92 -11.53 -4.65 -4.80
N LEU A 93 -11.22 -3.50 -5.39
CA LEU A 93 -9.92 -3.26 -6.01
C LEU A 93 -8.78 -3.27 -4.98
N ALA A 94 -8.97 -2.63 -3.82
CA ALA A 94 -7.99 -2.65 -2.74
C ALA A 94 -7.71 -4.08 -2.25
N ASN A 95 -8.75 -4.89 -2.10
CA ASN A 95 -8.63 -6.29 -1.69
C ASN A 95 -7.90 -7.15 -2.74
N GLU A 96 -8.14 -6.92 -4.02
CA GLU A 96 -7.39 -7.57 -5.11
C GLU A 96 -5.89 -7.25 -5.02
N TYR A 97 -5.52 -5.98 -4.81
CA TYR A 97 -4.12 -5.60 -4.65
C TYR A 97 -3.46 -6.21 -3.41
N ALA A 98 -4.19 -6.31 -2.29
CA ALA A 98 -3.71 -6.99 -1.10
C ALA A 98 -3.49 -8.50 -1.35
N GLN A 99 -4.40 -9.16 -2.07
CA GLN A 99 -4.26 -10.56 -2.46
C GLN A 99 -3.03 -10.77 -3.35
N THR A 100 -2.88 -9.96 -4.40
CA THR A 100 -1.74 -10.04 -5.32
C THR A 100 -0.42 -9.85 -4.57
N THR A 101 -0.34 -8.86 -3.68
CA THR A 101 0.86 -8.63 -2.85
C THR A 101 1.13 -9.80 -1.92
N ALA A 102 0.10 -10.36 -1.26
CA ALA A 102 0.25 -11.49 -0.37
C ALA A 102 0.76 -12.74 -1.11
N ASN A 103 0.24 -13.02 -2.30
CA ASN A 103 0.71 -14.12 -3.14
C ASN A 103 2.19 -13.95 -3.50
N THR A 104 2.58 -12.76 -3.98
CA THR A 104 3.97 -12.47 -4.34
C THR A 104 4.93 -12.60 -3.14
N LEU A 105 4.49 -12.24 -1.94
CA LEU A 105 5.30 -12.36 -0.72
C LEU A 105 5.40 -13.80 -0.17
N ASP A 106 4.39 -14.64 -0.38
CA ASP A 106 4.44 -16.04 0.05
C ASP A 106 5.46 -16.86 -0.74
N GLU A 107 5.46 -16.70 -2.07
CA GLU A 107 6.32 -17.45 -3.01
C GLU A 107 7.81 -17.40 -2.69
N LEU A 108 8.23 -16.42 -1.89
CA LEU A 108 9.63 -16.11 -1.58
C LEU A 108 9.96 -16.21 -0.08
N SER A 109 8.97 -16.38 0.80
CA SER A 109 9.23 -16.42 2.25
C SER A 109 8.30 -17.33 3.09
N SER A 110 7.47 -18.15 2.44
CA SER A 110 6.55 -19.08 3.13
C SER A 110 5.66 -18.36 4.15
N LEU A 111 5.20 -17.16 3.79
CA LEU A 111 4.34 -16.34 4.62
C LEU A 111 2.89 -16.79 4.45
N ASN A 112 2.12 -16.78 5.53
CA ASN A 112 0.70 -17.06 5.41
C ASN A 112 0.02 -15.96 4.57
N ILE A 113 -0.47 -16.34 3.38
CA ILE A 113 -1.15 -15.44 2.43
C ILE A 113 -2.35 -14.75 3.10
N ASP A 114 -3.17 -15.49 3.83
CA ASP A 114 -4.37 -14.97 4.47
C ASP A 114 -4.05 -13.98 5.59
N GLU A 115 -3.02 -14.28 6.38
CA GLU A 115 -2.54 -13.37 7.43
C GLU A 115 -2.02 -12.06 6.80
N THR A 116 -1.17 -12.17 5.80
CA THR A 116 -0.57 -11.02 5.10
C THR A 116 -1.65 -10.15 4.46
N ARG A 117 -2.59 -10.76 3.74
CA ARG A 117 -3.73 -10.05 3.15
C ARG A 117 -4.58 -9.36 4.21
N THR A 118 -4.85 -10.04 5.32
CA THR A 118 -5.63 -9.47 6.43
C THR A 118 -4.94 -8.26 7.03
N GLN A 119 -3.62 -8.32 7.24
CA GLN A 119 -2.85 -7.19 7.75
C GLN A 119 -2.85 -6.00 6.78
N LEU A 120 -2.72 -6.25 5.47
CA LEU A 120 -2.82 -5.23 4.43
C LEU A 120 -4.21 -4.58 4.38
N MET A 121 -5.29 -5.38 4.48
CA MET A 121 -6.66 -4.87 4.54
C MET A 121 -6.97 -4.11 5.83
N ALA A 122 -6.38 -4.49 6.96
CA ALA A 122 -6.48 -3.72 8.19
C ALA A 122 -5.97 -2.29 8.00
N SER A 123 -4.93 -2.09 7.18
CA SER A 123 -4.43 -0.77 6.81
C SER A 123 -5.47 0.07 6.06
N PHE A 124 -6.13 -0.53 5.07
CA PHE A 124 -7.22 0.12 4.32
C PHE A 124 -8.34 0.58 5.26
N TYR A 125 -8.82 -0.31 6.14
CA TYR A 125 -9.86 0.04 7.09
C TYR A 125 -9.42 1.11 8.10
N LEU A 126 -8.14 1.12 8.49
CA LEU A 126 -7.59 2.17 9.34
C LEU A 126 -7.62 3.53 8.62
N GLY A 127 -7.26 3.56 7.34
CA GLY A 127 -7.40 4.74 6.49
C GLY A 127 -8.83 5.25 6.45
N LEU A 128 -9.78 4.35 6.16
CA LEU A 128 -11.21 4.65 6.09
C LEU A 128 -11.77 5.22 7.41
N LYS A 129 -11.31 4.70 8.55
CA LYS A 129 -11.69 5.20 9.88
C LYS A 129 -11.21 6.64 10.11
N ASN A 130 -10.06 6.99 9.55
CA ASN A 130 -9.43 8.30 9.69
C ASN A 130 -9.88 9.32 8.64
N THR A 131 -10.70 8.92 7.65
CA THR A 131 -11.27 9.86 6.69
C THR A 131 -12.13 10.90 7.42
N PRO A 132 -11.98 12.21 7.13
CA PRO A 132 -12.81 13.25 7.70
C PRO A 132 -14.29 12.94 7.48
N LYS A 133 -15.05 12.94 8.58
CA LYS A 133 -16.51 12.93 8.52
C LYS A 133 -16.93 14.30 8.03
N THR A 134 -17.30 14.41 6.76
CA THR A 134 -17.90 15.65 6.25
C THR A 134 -19.18 15.89 7.03
N SER A 135 -19.13 16.83 7.98
CA SER A 135 -20.32 17.37 8.63
C SER A 135 -21.09 18.14 7.57
N LYS A 136 -21.92 17.45 6.79
CA LYS A 136 -23.00 18.08 6.05
C LYS A 136 -24.03 18.52 7.09
N THR A 137 -23.73 19.61 7.81
CA THR A 137 -24.75 20.34 8.55
C THR A 137 -25.76 20.76 7.49
N HIS A 138 -26.96 20.16 7.52
CA HIS A 138 -27.96 20.35 6.47
C HIS A 138 -28.39 21.82 6.42
N THR A 139 -27.73 22.62 5.58
CA THR A 139 -28.11 24.00 5.23
C THR A 139 -29.56 24.04 4.73
N VAL A 140 -30.03 22.95 4.12
CA VAL A 140 -31.42 22.77 3.64
C VAL A 140 -32.43 22.69 4.79
N MET A 141 -32.06 22.09 5.94
CA MET A 141 -32.97 21.96 7.09
C MET A 141 -33.19 23.30 7.81
N HIS A 142 -32.19 24.19 7.79
CA HIS A 142 -32.34 25.56 8.27
C HIS A 142 -33.20 26.42 7.34
N TRP A 143 -33.16 26.17 6.02
CA TRP A 143 -34.03 26.88 5.06
C TRP A 143 -35.50 26.45 5.18
N LEU A 144 -35.78 25.15 5.33
CA LEU A 144 -37.15 24.64 5.50
C LEU A 144 -37.81 25.11 6.81
N LYS A 145 -37.05 25.23 7.91
CA LYS A 145 -37.56 25.79 9.18
C LYS A 145 -37.95 27.27 9.09
N ARG A 146 -37.47 28.01 8.09
CA ARG A 146 -37.81 29.43 7.89
C ARG A 146 -39.17 29.64 7.23
N TYR A 147 -39.70 28.64 6.54
CA TYR A 147 -41.00 28.70 5.86
C TYR A 147 -42.17 28.19 6.70
N PHE A 148 -41.90 27.48 7.80
CA PHE A 148 -42.92 26.94 8.71
C PHE A 148 -43.02 27.75 10.03
N ARG A 149 -42.82 29.07 9.98
CA ARG A 149 -43.07 29.98 11.11
C ARG A 149 -43.90 31.17 10.68
#